data_AF-A0A2K9IWK6-F1
#
_entry.id   AF-A0A2K9IWK6-F1
#
_cell.length_a   1.000
_cell.length_b   1.000
_cell.length_c   1.000
_cell.angle_alpha   90.00
_cell.angle_beta   90.00
_cell.angle_gamma   90.00
#
_symmetry.space_group_name_H-M   'P 1'
#
loop_
_entity.id
_entity.type
_entity.pdbx_description
1 polymer ?
#
loop_
_entity_poly.entity_id
_entity_poly.type
_entity_poly.pdbx_seq_one_letter_code
_entity_poly.pdbx_strand_id
1 'polypeptide(L)'
;MDFVDSFKDLYMNDDDPIHIFRKGESVITFIKSFGAGIGLSLAASYAAEIDAKHLFYGVHKDDKVFNENNREFFTLMSKAISIEIGTEFNVHTPFLEKSKAEVLKLGYDLGMPAEETWSCASNSSIHCGWCDPCQDRINAFRKTNLNDTTLYENSLVKSSSNA
;
A
#
# COMPACT_ATOMS: atom_id res chain seq x y z
N MET A 1 10.72 -16.53 -30.99
CA MET A 1 9.55 -15.78 -30.47
C MET A 1 10.01 -15.19 -29.14
N ASP A 2 10.07 -13.86 -29.05
CA ASP A 2 10.51 -13.16 -27.84
C ASP A 2 9.45 -13.29 -26.73
N PHE A 3 9.84 -13.25 -25.46
CA PHE A 3 8.93 -13.32 -24.31
C PHE A 3 7.80 -12.29 -24.44
N VAL A 4 8.12 -11.10 -24.94
CA VAL A 4 7.14 -10.02 -25.16
C VAL A 4 6.10 -10.42 -26.22
N ASP A 5 6.50 -11.10 -27.29
CA ASP A 5 5.59 -11.52 -28.36
C ASP A 5 4.70 -12.67 -27.89
N SER A 6 5.29 -13.67 -27.20
CA SER A 6 4.52 -14.75 -26.58
C SER A 6 3.54 -14.23 -25.54
N PHE A 7 3.97 -13.27 -24.71
CA PHE A 7 3.10 -12.67 -23.70
C PHE A 7 1.95 -11.88 -24.33
N LYS A 8 2.20 -11.14 -25.42
CA LYS A 8 1.14 -10.42 -26.14
C LYS A 8 0.14 -11.37 -26.80
N ASP A 9 0.63 -12.43 -27.44
CA ASP A 9 -0.24 -13.39 -28.12
C ASP A 9 -1.10 -14.19 -27.14
N LEU A 10 -0.54 -14.54 -25.96
CA LEU A 10 -1.24 -15.31 -24.93
C LEU A 10 -2.12 -14.47 -24.00
N TYR A 11 -1.72 -13.22 -23.71
CA TYR A 11 -2.32 -12.39 -22.65
C TYR A 11 -2.96 -11.06 -23.10
N MET A 12 -2.82 -10.69 -24.38
CA MET A 12 -3.24 -9.37 -24.90
C MET A 12 -3.99 -9.43 -26.24
N ASN A 13 -4.38 -10.61 -26.71
CA ASN A 13 -5.28 -10.72 -27.86
C ASN A 13 -6.71 -10.29 -27.49
N ASP A 14 -7.53 -9.95 -28.48
CA ASP A 14 -8.90 -9.43 -28.25
C ASP A 14 -9.88 -10.48 -27.69
N ASP A 15 -9.51 -11.76 -27.76
CA ASP A 15 -10.25 -12.89 -27.19
C ASP A 15 -9.77 -13.25 -25.77
N ASP A 16 -8.77 -12.53 -25.25
CA ASP A 16 -8.19 -12.79 -23.95
C ASP A 16 -9.15 -12.33 -22.85
N PRO A 17 -9.46 -13.17 -21.85
CA PRO A 17 -10.27 -12.79 -20.70
C PRO A 17 -9.82 -11.47 -20.04
N ILE A 18 -8.52 -11.26 -19.85
CA ILE A 18 -7.89 -10.05 -19.30
C ILE A 18 -8.13 -8.84 -20.22
N HIS A 19 -8.01 -9.00 -21.54
CA HIS A 19 -8.27 -7.91 -22.49
C HIS A 19 -9.76 -7.55 -22.56
N ILE A 20 -10.64 -8.56 -22.46
CA ILE A 20 -12.09 -8.41 -22.33
C ILE A 20 -12.43 -7.66 -21.02
N PHE A 21 -11.79 -8.00 -19.89
CA PHE A 21 -11.95 -7.24 -18.64
C PHE A 21 -11.49 -5.78 -18.76
N ARG A 22 -10.50 -5.49 -19.62
CA ARG A 22 -9.99 -4.13 -19.85
C ARG A 22 -10.89 -3.28 -20.77
N LYS A 23 -11.62 -3.92 -21.70
CA LYS A 23 -12.56 -3.27 -22.63
C LYS A 23 -14.00 -3.25 -22.13
N GLY A 24 -14.36 -4.08 -21.15
CA GLY A 24 -15.68 -4.05 -20.54
C GLY A 24 -15.96 -2.69 -19.94
N GLU A 25 -17.09 -2.07 -20.31
CA GLU A 25 -17.71 -1.04 -19.48
C GLU A 25 -17.71 -1.55 -18.04
N SER A 26 -17.33 -0.70 -17.10
CA SER A 26 -17.21 -1.04 -15.68
C SER A 26 -18.53 -1.60 -15.16
N VAL A 27 -18.70 -2.91 -15.30
CA VAL A 27 -19.72 -3.68 -14.60
C VAL A 27 -19.33 -3.52 -13.15
N ILE A 28 -20.19 -2.88 -12.37
CA ILE A 28 -20.05 -2.82 -10.91
C ILE A 28 -20.09 -4.26 -10.43
N THR A 29 -18.91 -4.85 -10.29
CA THR A 29 -18.75 -6.21 -9.81
C THR A 29 -18.50 -6.13 -8.32
N PHE A 30 -19.30 -6.88 -7.56
CA PHE A 30 -19.15 -7.05 -6.10
C PHE A 30 -17.93 -7.93 -5.76
N ILE A 31 -16.81 -7.76 -6.46
CA ILE A 31 -15.56 -8.46 -6.14
C ILE A 31 -15.04 -7.83 -4.86
N LYS A 32 -15.06 -8.59 -3.76
CA LYS A 32 -14.44 -8.17 -2.52
C LYS A 32 -12.93 -8.08 -2.72
N SER A 33 -12.32 -7.00 -2.26
CA SER A 33 -10.86 -6.82 -2.32
C SER A 33 -10.16 -7.93 -1.54
N PHE A 34 -9.16 -8.55 -2.17
CA PHE A 34 -8.16 -9.42 -1.55
C PHE A 34 -6.74 -8.91 -1.86
N GLY A 35 -6.59 -7.58 -1.96
CA GLY A 35 -5.35 -6.93 -2.41
C GLY A 35 -4.13 -7.30 -1.57
N ALA A 36 -4.25 -7.27 -0.24
CA ALA A 36 -3.17 -7.66 0.65
C ALA A 36 -2.67 -9.09 0.39
N GLY A 37 -3.58 -10.05 0.19
CA GLY A 37 -3.20 -11.44 -0.07
C GLY A 37 -2.45 -11.61 -1.40
N ILE A 38 -2.91 -10.94 -2.46
CA ILE A 38 -2.23 -10.95 -3.76
C ILE A 38 -0.83 -10.32 -3.64
N GLY A 39 -0.74 -9.14 -3.01
CA GLY A 39 0.52 -8.43 -2.82
C GLY A 39 1.54 -9.23 -1.99
N LEU A 40 1.09 -9.83 -0.89
CA LEU A 40 1.93 -10.69 -0.04
C LEU A 40 2.47 -11.90 -0.80
N SER A 41 1.64 -12.58 -1.60
CA SER A 41 2.07 -13.75 -2.39
C SER A 41 3.12 -13.39 -3.43
N LEU A 42 2.93 -12.27 -4.13
CA LEU A 42 3.91 -11.77 -5.11
C LEU A 42 5.24 -11.41 -4.43
N ALA A 43 5.17 -10.65 -3.34
CA ALA A 43 6.36 -10.23 -2.61
C ALA A 43 7.08 -11.41 -1.91
N ALA A 44 6.35 -12.42 -1.44
CA ALA A 44 6.93 -13.66 -0.91
C ALA A 44 7.66 -14.47 -1.99
N SER A 45 7.12 -14.52 -3.20
CA SER A 45 7.78 -15.18 -4.34
C SER A 45 9.13 -14.53 -4.65
N TYR A 46 9.18 -13.19 -4.65
CA TYR A 46 10.43 -12.46 -4.82
C TYR A 46 11.38 -12.62 -3.62
N ALA A 47 10.84 -12.61 -2.39
CA ALA A 47 11.64 -12.82 -1.19
C ALA A 47 12.33 -14.20 -1.18
N ALA A 48 11.64 -15.24 -1.66
CA ALA A 48 12.21 -16.58 -1.80
C ALA A 48 13.41 -16.61 -2.77
N GLU A 49 13.31 -15.92 -3.91
CA GLU A 49 14.39 -15.82 -4.89
C GLU A 49 15.68 -15.23 -4.29
N ILE A 50 15.56 -14.28 -3.36
CA ILE A 50 16.69 -13.61 -2.70
C ILE A 50 17.03 -14.19 -1.31
N ASP A 51 16.47 -15.36 -0.94
CA ASP A 51 16.62 -16.00 0.38
C ASP A 51 16.23 -15.10 1.58
N ALA A 52 15.30 -14.16 1.36
CA ALA A 52 14.73 -13.34 2.41
C ALA A 52 13.58 -14.09 3.13
N LYS A 53 13.67 -14.15 4.46
CA LYS A 53 12.70 -14.88 5.32
C LYS A 53 11.71 -13.97 6.05
N HIS A 54 11.85 -12.67 5.84
CA HIS A 54 11.07 -11.65 6.53
C HIS A 54 10.48 -10.69 5.51
N LEU A 55 9.18 -10.50 5.61
CA LEU A 55 8.44 -9.55 4.80
C LEU A 55 7.68 -8.60 5.72
N PHE A 56 7.84 -7.30 5.50
CA PHE A 56 7.18 -6.28 6.31
C PHE A 56 6.04 -5.67 5.51
N TYR A 57 4.82 -5.76 6.04
CA TYR A 57 3.62 -5.17 5.44
C TYR A 57 3.17 -3.97 6.26
N GLY A 58 3.09 -2.81 5.59
CA GLY A 58 2.91 -1.50 6.22
C GLY A 58 1.47 -1.12 6.58
N VAL A 59 0.60 -2.08 6.90
CA VAL A 59 -0.78 -1.80 7.32
C VAL A 59 -0.81 -1.13 8.69
N HIS A 60 -1.68 -0.15 8.87
CA HIS A 60 -1.84 0.58 10.12
C HIS A 60 -3.29 0.59 10.63
N LYS A 61 -3.48 0.85 11.92
CA LYS A 61 -4.79 0.77 12.62
C LYS A 61 -5.92 1.58 11.98
N ASP A 62 -5.57 2.64 11.25
CA ASP A 62 -6.53 3.52 10.58
C ASP A 62 -7.00 2.95 9.21
N ASP A 63 -6.37 1.89 8.69
CA ASP A 63 -6.74 1.20 7.44
C ASP A 63 -8.01 0.35 7.62
N LYS A 64 -9.17 1.00 7.59
CA LYS A 64 -10.46 0.36 7.88
C LYS A 64 -11.38 0.24 6.67
N VAL A 65 -10.94 0.70 5.51
CA VAL A 65 -11.71 0.61 4.25
C VAL A 65 -11.97 -0.85 3.89
N PHE A 66 -11.03 -1.74 4.21
CA PHE A 66 -11.12 -3.18 4.04
C PHE A 66 -10.83 -3.91 5.35
N ASN A 67 -10.96 -5.24 5.34
CA ASN A 67 -10.64 -6.10 6.49
C ASN A 67 -9.13 -6.38 6.62
N GLU A 68 -8.28 -5.45 6.17
CA GLU A 68 -6.82 -5.63 6.08
C GLU A 68 -6.13 -5.59 7.45
N ASN A 69 -6.75 -4.96 8.45
CA ASN A 69 -6.27 -4.91 9.84
C ASN A 69 -6.57 -6.20 10.64
N ASN A 70 -6.21 -7.37 10.08
CA ASN A 70 -6.46 -8.65 10.71
C ASN A 70 -5.16 -9.40 11.00
N ARG A 71 -4.79 -9.47 12.29
CA ARG A 71 -3.59 -10.20 12.75
C ARG A 71 -3.62 -11.68 12.39
N GLU A 72 -4.78 -12.33 12.52
CA GLU A 72 -4.95 -13.75 12.19
C GLU A 72 -4.64 -14.01 10.71
N PHE A 73 -5.09 -13.11 9.82
CA PHE A 73 -4.79 -13.20 8.39
C PHE A 73 -3.27 -13.21 8.13
N PHE A 74 -2.50 -12.27 8.69
CA PHE A 74 -1.04 -12.25 8.48
C PHE A 74 -0.31 -13.45 9.09
N THR A 75 -0.79 -13.96 10.23
CA THR A 75 -0.29 -15.20 10.83
C THR A 75 -0.53 -16.39 9.90
N LEU A 76 -1.73 -16.51 9.34
CA LEU A 76 -2.08 -17.57 8.39
C LEU A 76 -1.29 -17.46 7.08
N MET A 77 -1.08 -16.25 6.57
CA MET A 77 -0.25 -16.01 5.39
C MET A 77 1.20 -16.43 5.63
N SER A 78 1.79 -16.05 6.78
CA SER A 78 3.16 -16.46 7.14
C SER A 78 3.31 -17.99 7.15
N LYS A 79 2.33 -18.68 7.74
CA LYS A 79 2.30 -20.15 7.78
C LYS A 79 2.17 -20.76 6.39
N ALA A 80 1.24 -20.26 5.57
CA ALA A 80 1.02 -20.79 4.22
C ALA A 80 2.27 -20.62 3.35
N ILE A 81 2.89 -19.43 3.38
CA ILE A 81 4.12 -19.13 2.65
C ILE A 81 5.27 -20.04 3.13
N SER A 82 5.42 -20.23 4.45
CA SER A 82 6.46 -21.09 5.01
C SER A 82 6.35 -22.54 4.52
N ILE A 83 5.13 -23.06 4.42
CA ILE A 83 4.87 -24.42 3.92
C ILE A 83 5.28 -24.54 2.45
N GLU A 84 4.88 -23.57 1.63
CA GLU A 84 5.16 -23.58 0.19
C GLU A 84 6.65 -23.46 -0.13
N ILE A 85 7.34 -22.52 0.54
CA ILE A 85 8.78 -22.29 0.35
C ILE A 85 9.61 -23.43 0.99
N GLY A 86 9.06 -24.14 1.98
CA GLY A 86 9.77 -25.20 2.70
C GLY A 86 10.77 -24.68 3.75
N THR A 87 10.64 -23.42 4.16
CA THR A 87 11.46 -22.80 5.21
C THR A 87 10.62 -21.85 6.05
N GLU A 88 11.08 -21.52 7.26
CA GLU A 88 10.37 -20.56 8.12
C GLU A 88 10.39 -19.16 7.47
N PHE A 89 9.19 -18.61 7.24
CA PHE A 89 8.96 -17.30 6.65
C PHE A 89 7.95 -16.50 7.48
N ASN A 90 8.27 -15.23 7.75
CA ASN A 90 7.50 -14.40 8.65
C ASN A 90 7.03 -13.10 7.98
N VAL A 91 5.71 -12.88 7.96
CA VAL A 91 5.08 -11.60 7.60
C VAL A 91 4.90 -10.76 8.85
N HIS A 92 5.55 -9.61 8.89
CA HIS A 92 5.54 -8.65 9.99
C HIS A 92 4.62 -7.48 9.66
N THR A 93 3.81 -7.06 10.63
CA THR A 93 2.94 -5.89 10.52
C THR A 93 3.26 -4.89 11.64
N PRO A 94 4.40 -4.17 11.54
CA PRO A 94 4.92 -3.35 12.64
C PRO A 94 4.01 -2.19 13.03
N PHE A 95 3.08 -1.81 12.14
CA PHE A 95 2.20 -0.66 12.31
C PHE A 95 0.75 -1.04 12.59
N LEU A 96 0.41 -2.33 12.67
CA LEU A 96 -0.98 -2.81 12.78
C LEU A 96 -1.78 -2.14 13.91
N GLU A 97 -1.13 -1.88 15.05
CA GLU A 97 -1.77 -1.26 16.22
C GLU A 97 -1.50 0.25 16.34
N LYS A 98 -0.81 0.84 15.37
CA LYS A 98 -0.41 2.26 15.36
C LYS A 98 -1.34 3.04 14.44
N SER A 99 -1.74 4.22 14.88
CA SER A 99 -2.39 5.23 14.04
C SER A 99 -1.41 5.84 13.03
N LYS A 100 -1.92 6.51 11.99
CA LYS A 100 -1.10 7.22 11.02
C LYS A 100 -0.16 8.24 11.66
N ALA A 101 -0.64 8.94 12.69
CA ALA A 101 0.15 9.90 13.46
C ALA A 101 1.32 9.23 14.21
N GLU A 102 1.08 8.06 14.81
CA GLU A 102 2.14 7.29 15.49
C GLU A 102 3.16 6.72 14.51
N VAL A 103 2.72 6.26 13.33
CA VAL A 103 3.61 5.81 12.25
C VAL A 103 4.47 6.97 11.75
N LEU A 104 3.87 8.13 11.49
CA LEU A 104 4.59 9.34 11.08
C LEU A 104 5.62 9.75 12.13
N LYS A 105 5.21 9.79 13.40
CA LYS A 105 6.10 10.16 14.51
C LYS A 105 7.28 9.20 14.61
N LEU A 106 7.03 7.90 14.54
CA LEU A 106 8.08 6.88 14.54
C LEU A 106 9.05 7.07 13.37
N GLY A 107 8.55 7.29 12.15
CA GLY A 107 9.38 7.54 10.99
C GLY A 107 10.27 8.76 11.18
N TYR A 108 9.69 9.86 11.66
CA TYR A 108 10.43 11.10 11.95
C TYR A 108 11.51 10.89 13.02
N ASP A 109 11.21 10.17 14.09
CA ASP A 109 12.17 9.86 15.16
C ASP A 109 13.32 8.97 14.68
N LEU A 110 13.10 8.19 13.62
CA LEU A 110 14.13 7.39 12.94
C LEU A 110 14.89 8.17 11.85
N GLY A 111 14.58 9.45 11.64
CA GLY A 111 15.23 10.29 10.63
C GLY A 111 14.70 10.10 9.20
N MET A 112 13.47 9.61 9.04
CA MET A 112 12.84 9.48 7.72
C MET A 112 12.64 10.86 7.06
N PRO A 113 13.13 11.09 5.82
CA PRO A 113 12.89 12.32 5.09
C PRO A 113 11.45 12.37 4.58
N ALA A 114 10.60 13.20 5.19
CA ALA A 114 9.18 13.25 4.90
C ALA A 114 8.88 13.68 3.45
N GLU A 115 9.68 14.60 2.91
CA GLU A 115 9.61 15.14 1.55
C GLU A 115 9.87 14.08 0.47
N GLU A 116 10.59 13.00 0.77
CA GLU A 116 10.85 11.90 -0.16
C GLU A 116 9.72 10.85 -0.18
N THR A 117 8.71 11.01 0.68
CA THR A 117 7.60 10.06 0.78
C THR A 117 6.37 10.54 0.01
N TRP A 118 5.67 9.59 -0.61
CA TRP A 118 4.45 9.85 -1.36
C TRP A 118 3.24 9.20 -0.70
N SER A 119 2.13 9.93 -0.59
CA SER A 119 0.87 9.41 -0.05
C SER A 119 -0.32 9.69 -0.96
N CYS A 120 -0.20 10.67 -1.88
CA CYS A 120 -1.33 11.10 -2.70
C CYS A 120 -1.83 9.97 -3.62
N ALA A 121 -3.15 9.77 -3.66
CA ALA A 121 -3.79 8.81 -4.58
C ALA A 121 -4.13 9.41 -5.95
N SER A 122 -3.90 10.71 -6.14
CA SER A 122 -4.05 11.38 -7.42
C SER A 122 -2.77 11.24 -8.26
N ASN A 123 -2.91 11.21 -9.59
CA ASN A 123 -1.80 11.20 -10.53
C ASN A 123 -1.26 12.63 -10.82
N SER A 124 -1.13 13.44 -9.77
CA SER A 124 -0.64 14.83 -9.81
C SER A 124 0.89 14.89 -9.69
N SER A 125 1.48 16.03 -10.02
CA SER A 125 2.94 16.23 -9.96
C SER A 125 3.46 16.49 -8.54
N ILE A 126 2.61 17.00 -7.66
CA ILE A 126 2.83 17.16 -6.21
C ILE A 126 1.56 16.67 -5.49
N HIS A 127 1.57 16.56 -4.16
CA HIS A 127 0.40 16.04 -3.43
C HIS A 127 -0.82 16.93 -3.68
N CYS A 128 -1.93 16.36 -4.13
CA CYS A 128 -3.11 17.16 -4.49
C CYS A 128 -3.74 17.91 -3.30
N GLY A 129 -3.50 17.45 -2.07
CA GLY A 129 -3.98 18.09 -0.85
C GLY A 129 -5.46 17.88 -0.55
N TRP A 130 -6.25 17.26 -1.43
CA TRP A 130 -7.70 17.05 -1.23
C TRP A 130 -8.14 15.59 -1.10
N CYS A 131 -7.37 14.62 -1.59
CA CYS A 131 -7.74 13.20 -1.49
C CYS A 131 -7.56 12.66 -0.07
N ASP A 132 -8.27 11.57 0.29
CA ASP A 132 -8.25 11.02 1.65
C ASP A 132 -6.83 10.76 2.17
N PRO A 133 -5.91 10.11 1.42
CA PRO A 133 -4.53 9.94 1.89
C PRO A 133 -3.75 11.23 2.13
N CYS A 134 -4.03 12.31 1.37
CA CYS A 134 -3.42 13.62 1.63
C CYS A 134 -3.98 14.25 2.90
N GLN A 135 -5.30 14.16 3.11
CA GLN A 135 -5.93 14.67 4.33
C GLN A 135 -5.45 13.91 5.57
N ASP A 136 -5.31 12.58 5.48
CA ASP A 136 -4.76 11.76 6.55
C ASP A 136 -3.31 12.14 6.89
N ARG A 137 -2.48 12.40 5.87
CA ARG A 137 -1.11 12.89 6.03
C ARG A 137 -1.09 14.24 6.74
N ILE A 138 -1.83 15.23 6.25
CA ILE A 138 -1.93 16.58 6.85
C ILE A 138 -2.38 16.47 8.31
N ASN A 139 -3.39 15.64 8.59
CA ASN A 139 -3.89 15.45 9.94
C ASN A 139 -2.88 14.74 10.85
N ALA A 140 -2.07 13.81 10.32
CA ALA A 140 -0.99 13.17 11.06
C ALA A 140 0.11 14.18 11.45
N PHE A 141 0.54 15.06 10.54
CA PHE A 141 1.48 16.14 10.87
C PHE A 141 0.92 17.08 11.93
N ARG A 142 -0.33 17.52 11.78
CA ARG A 142 -1.02 18.35 12.78
C ARG A 142 -1.09 17.69 14.16
N LYS A 143 -1.47 16.40 14.23
CA LYS A 143 -1.58 15.66 15.51
C LYS A 143 -0.24 15.46 16.21
N THR A 144 0.85 15.42 15.46
CA THR A 144 2.20 15.18 16.01
C THR A 144 2.97 16.47 16.29
N ASN A 145 2.42 17.64 15.94
CA ASN A 145 3.10 18.93 15.97
C ASN A 145 4.44 18.92 15.22
N LEU A 146 4.60 18.04 14.22
CA LEU A 146 5.75 18.00 13.34
C LEU A 146 5.54 18.98 12.18
N ASN A 147 6.64 19.56 11.69
CA ASN A 147 6.56 20.43 10.52
C ASN A 147 6.31 19.60 9.26
N ASP A 148 5.23 19.89 8.55
CA ASP A 148 4.92 19.26 7.26
C ASP A 148 5.69 19.99 6.15
N THR A 149 6.71 19.33 5.58
CA THR A 149 7.50 19.85 4.45
C THR A 149 6.90 19.49 3.08
N THR A 150 5.75 18.80 3.06
CA THR A 150 5.10 18.35 1.83
C THR A 150 4.55 19.51 1.02
N LEU A 151 4.82 19.52 -0.28
CA LEU A 151 4.22 20.47 -1.21
C LEU A 151 2.83 19.99 -1.63
N TYR A 152 1.81 20.83 -1.44
CA TYR A 152 0.44 20.53 -1.84
C TYR A 152 -0.05 21.47 -2.95
N GLU A 153 -0.78 20.94 -3.94
CA GLU A 153 -1.39 21.74 -5.02
C GLU A 153 -2.42 22.73 -4.47
N ASN A 154 -3.21 22.29 -3.49
CA ASN A 154 -4.26 23.10 -2.91
C ASN A 154 -3.75 23.76 -1.62
N SER A 155 -3.51 25.07 -1.67
CA SER A 155 -3.04 25.89 -0.55
C SER A 155 -4.08 26.09 0.57
N LEU A 156 -5.21 25.37 0.54
CA LEU A 156 -6.20 25.30 1.62
C LEU A 156 -5.81 24.28 2.71
N VAL A 157 -4.51 24.03 2.91
CA VAL A 157 -4.02 23.56 4.20
C VAL A 157 -4.33 24.67 5.20
N LYS A 158 -5.53 24.66 5.79
CA LYS A 158 -5.92 25.63 6.82
C LYS A 158 -4.78 25.70 7.84
N SER A 159 -4.05 26.81 7.81
CA SER A 159 -3.11 27.21 8.83
C SER A 159 -3.95 27.45 10.08
N SER A 160 -4.05 26.44 10.94
CA SER A 160 -4.54 26.64 12.31
C SER A 160 -3.43 27.33 13.10
N SER A 161 -3.13 28.58 12.75
CA SER A 161 -2.44 29.52 13.61
C SER A 161 -3.50 30.35 14.33
N ASN A 162 -3.51 30.24 15.66
CA ASN A 162 -4.14 31.10 16.66
C ASN A 162 -5.65 30.94 16.93
N ALA A 163 -5.96 30.21 18.01
CA ALA A 163 -6.64 30.76 19.20
C ALA A 163 -6.36 29.85 20.41
#